data_AF-A0A0S2D9Y9-F1
#
_entry.id   AF-A0A0S2D9Y9-F1
#
_cell.length_a   1.000
_cell.length_b   1.000
_cell.length_c   1.000
_cell.angle_alpha   90.00
_cell.angle_beta   90.00
_cell.angle_gamma   90.00
#
_symmetry.space_group_name_H-M   'P 1'
#
loop_
_entity.id
_entity.type
_entity.pdbx_description
1 polymer ?
#
loop_
_entity_poly.entity_id
_entity_poly.type
_entity_poly.pdbx_seq_one_letter_code
_entity_poly.pdbx_strand_id
1 'polypeptide(L)'
;MQADLDNAGIYKQDEIDSYAAVRFKSMAAYAAGEQAQHKEIYAATSAPTERFNDQVNQQRAAIQSAEAAFEVAKSQGNEAGMKQANATRTAHAEVLQQLLDFKSGLTRFGSLYTYIAQTIDLGDPDLEAFASFARLLAKRLHGVPPEQVDVSALVLTGFDVKPEDMPGGEEPAKEEAVILKPVGPGGGGQPELPVYLRQVIARLNSIFGEATPLTDKVALVNHLFDIVREDANTVAQIKNNPRDVAMNGNIKGSVQSALVRALGSHTDLVTQVLKNDKQALNSLVDLLYEMVKDGQNIDRAELEA
;
A
#
# COMPACT_ATOMS: atom_id res chain seq x y z
N MET A 1 4.11 -18.73 -1.45
CA MET A 1 4.50 -17.76 -2.51
C MET A 1 3.84 -18.07 -3.84
N GLN A 2 4.17 -19.18 -4.52
CA GLN A 2 3.48 -19.51 -5.79
C GLN A 2 1.97 -19.73 -5.57
N ALA A 3 1.59 -20.53 -4.57
CA ALA A 3 0.18 -20.70 -4.19
C ALA A 3 -0.56 -19.38 -3.89
N ASP A 4 0.13 -18.38 -3.31
CA ASP A 4 -0.46 -17.06 -3.04
C ASP A 4 -0.70 -16.27 -4.34
N LEU A 5 0.18 -16.44 -5.33
CA LEU A 5 0.03 -15.86 -6.67
C LEU A 5 -1.05 -16.59 -7.47
N ASP A 6 -1.16 -17.92 -7.34
CA ASP A 6 -2.20 -18.72 -7.99
C ASP A 6 -3.59 -18.32 -7.49
N ASN A 7 -3.73 -18.11 -6.18
CA ASN A 7 -4.98 -17.69 -5.54
C ASN A 7 -5.48 -16.32 -6.02
N ALA A 8 -4.62 -15.48 -6.59
CA ALA A 8 -5.05 -14.18 -7.13
C ALA A 8 -5.87 -14.31 -8.42
N GLY A 9 -5.85 -15.47 -9.10
CA GLY A 9 -6.68 -15.75 -10.28
C GLY A 9 -6.38 -14.89 -11.52
N ILE A 10 -5.21 -14.24 -11.56
CA ILE A 10 -4.81 -13.34 -12.66
C ILE A 10 -4.34 -14.12 -13.89
N TYR A 11 -3.72 -15.28 -13.70
CA TYR A 11 -3.31 -16.22 -14.74
C TYR A 11 -3.92 -17.60 -14.50
N LYS A 12 -3.90 -18.45 -15.53
CA LYS A 12 -4.35 -19.85 -15.47
C LYS A 12 -3.17 -20.78 -15.74
N GLN A 13 -3.26 -22.02 -15.25
CA GLN A 13 -2.24 -23.04 -15.50
C GLN A 13 -1.97 -23.24 -16.99
N ASP A 14 -3.01 -23.36 -17.82
CA ASP A 14 -2.88 -23.51 -19.27
C ASP A 14 -2.08 -22.37 -19.94
N GLU A 15 -2.13 -21.16 -19.37
CA GLU A 15 -1.38 -19.99 -19.89
C GLU A 15 0.10 -20.06 -19.50
N ILE A 16 0.41 -20.61 -18.32
CA ILE A 16 1.78 -20.91 -17.89
C ILE A 16 2.35 -22.02 -18.78
N ASP A 17 1.58 -23.09 -19.02
CA ASP A 17 1.99 -24.22 -19.85
C ASP A 17 2.21 -23.79 -21.30
N SER A 18 1.31 -22.96 -21.85
CA SER A 18 1.48 -22.36 -23.18
C SER A 18 2.72 -21.47 -23.25
N TYR A 19 2.99 -20.69 -22.20
CA TYR A 19 4.21 -19.88 -22.13
C TYR A 19 5.47 -20.75 -22.07
N ALA A 20 5.47 -21.81 -21.26
CA ALA A 20 6.57 -22.75 -21.12
C ALA A 20 6.91 -23.41 -22.46
N ALA A 21 5.89 -23.86 -23.20
CA ALA A 21 6.05 -24.46 -24.51
C ALA A 21 6.65 -23.49 -25.55
N VAL A 22 6.20 -22.23 -25.56
CA VAL A 22 6.77 -21.20 -26.43
C VAL A 22 8.21 -20.89 -26.04
N ARG A 23 8.50 -20.71 -24.74
CA ARG A 23 9.85 -20.46 -24.24
C ARG A 23 10.82 -21.58 -24.64
N PHE A 24 10.42 -22.84 -24.50
CA PHE A 24 11.24 -23.98 -24.90
C PHE A 24 11.59 -23.96 -26.39
N LYS A 25 10.61 -23.69 -27.26
CA LYS A 25 10.83 -23.51 -28.70
C LYS A 25 11.76 -22.34 -29.01
N SER A 26 11.66 -21.25 -28.26
CA SER A 26 12.52 -20.07 -28.41
C SER A 26 13.96 -20.35 -28.02
N MET A 27 14.18 -21.13 -26.96
CA MET A 27 15.54 -21.56 -26.58
C MET A 27 16.17 -22.43 -27.66
N ALA A 28 15.42 -23.40 -28.21
CA ALA A 28 15.90 -24.26 -29.28
C ALA A 28 16.24 -23.48 -30.57
N ALA A 29 15.39 -22.52 -30.96
CA ALA A 29 15.62 -21.67 -32.13
C ALA A 29 16.78 -20.69 -31.94
N TYR A 30 16.94 -20.13 -30.74
CA TYR A 30 18.09 -19.29 -30.40
C TYR A 30 19.41 -20.08 -30.50
N ALA A 31 19.44 -21.31 -29.99
CA ALA A 31 20.59 -22.21 -30.13
C ALA A 31 20.90 -22.53 -31.61
N ALA A 32 19.89 -22.50 -32.48
CA ALA A 32 20.02 -22.64 -33.93
C ALA A 32 20.36 -21.32 -34.67
N GLY A 33 20.53 -20.20 -33.96
CA GLY A 33 20.89 -18.90 -34.53
C GLY A 33 19.73 -18.05 -35.06
N GLU A 34 18.47 -18.40 -34.74
CA GLU A 34 17.27 -17.68 -35.16
C GLU A 34 16.82 -16.65 -34.10
N GLN A 35 16.57 -15.40 -34.49
CA GLN A 35 16.32 -14.27 -33.57
C GLN A 35 14.83 -13.90 -33.35
N ALA A 36 13.87 -14.56 -34.01
CA ALA A 36 12.55 -13.97 -34.27
C ALA A 36 11.39 -14.34 -33.30
N GLN A 37 11.64 -14.89 -32.10
CA GLN A 37 10.54 -15.44 -31.26
C GLN A 37 10.00 -14.51 -30.16
N HIS A 38 10.47 -13.25 -30.08
CA HIS A 38 9.96 -12.30 -29.08
C HIS A 38 8.45 -12.09 -29.16
N LYS A 39 7.85 -12.11 -30.35
CA LYS A 39 6.39 -11.87 -30.50
C LYS A 39 5.53 -12.97 -29.84
N GLU A 40 5.96 -14.22 -29.91
CA GLU A 40 5.18 -15.37 -29.41
C GLU A 40 5.20 -15.45 -27.88
N ILE A 41 6.36 -15.18 -27.27
CA ILE A 41 6.52 -15.11 -25.80
C ILE A 41 5.61 -14.02 -25.20
N TYR A 42 5.46 -12.89 -25.89
CA TYR A 42 4.55 -11.83 -25.47
C TYR A 42 3.09 -12.18 -25.73
N ALA A 43 2.78 -12.84 -26.84
CA ALA A 43 1.43 -13.32 -27.08
C ALA A 43 0.97 -14.25 -25.94
N ALA A 44 1.86 -15.13 -25.46
CA ALA A 44 1.57 -16.06 -24.36
C ALA A 44 1.28 -15.37 -23.00
N THR A 45 1.78 -14.14 -22.77
CA THR A 45 1.50 -13.38 -21.53
C THR A 45 0.45 -12.27 -21.71
N SER A 46 -0.17 -12.16 -22.89
CA SER A 46 -1.12 -11.08 -23.22
C SER A 46 -2.41 -11.16 -22.38
N ALA A 47 -3.10 -12.30 -22.39
CA ALA A 47 -4.35 -12.51 -21.67
C ALA A 47 -4.26 -12.21 -20.15
N PRO A 48 -3.27 -12.73 -19.38
CA PRO A 48 -3.14 -12.37 -17.97
C PRO A 48 -2.77 -10.89 -17.76
N THR A 49 -2.03 -10.28 -18.69
CA THR A 49 -1.72 -8.85 -18.63
C THR A 49 -2.97 -7.99 -18.81
N GLU A 50 -3.81 -8.32 -19.80
CA GLU A 50 -5.07 -7.63 -20.07
C GLU A 50 -6.03 -7.78 -18.89
N ARG A 51 -6.24 -9.01 -18.39
CA ARG A 51 -7.10 -9.24 -17.22
C ARG A 51 -6.68 -8.42 -16.01
N PHE A 52 -5.38 -8.38 -15.70
CA PHE A 52 -4.88 -7.57 -14.59
C PHE A 52 -5.17 -6.08 -14.79
N ASN A 53 -4.80 -5.54 -15.96
CA ASN A 53 -4.95 -4.11 -16.25
C ASN A 53 -6.43 -3.71 -16.27
N ASP A 54 -7.31 -4.55 -16.82
CA ASP A 54 -8.76 -4.34 -16.84
C ASP A 54 -9.33 -4.32 -15.43
N GLN A 55 -8.94 -5.27 -14.58
CA GLN A 55 -9.35 -5.28 -13.17
C GLN A 55 -8.86 -4.04 -12.42
N VAL A 56 -7.60 -3.63 -12.60
CA VAL A 56 -7.07 -2.39 -11.98
C VAL A 56 -7.85 -1.17 -12.44
N ASN A 57 -8.14 -1.05 -13.74
CA ASN A 57 -8.91 0.06 -14.29
C ASN A 57 -10.35 0.06 -13.77
N GLN A 58 -10.98 -1.11 -13.70
CA GLN A 58 -12.32 -1.27 -13.13
C GLN A 58 -12.37 -0.85 -11.67
N GLN A 59 -11.43 -1.29 -10.82
CA GLN A 59 -11.40 -0.89 -9.42
C GLN A 59 -11.16 0.62 -9.26
N ARG A 60 -10.25 1.21 -10.04
CA ARG A 60 -10.01 2.66 -10.03
C ARG A 60 -11.26 3.46 -10.44
N ALA A 61 -11.95 3.04 -11.50
CA ALA A 61 -13.18 3.67 -11.94
C ALA A 61 -14.29 3.55 -10.87
N ALA A 62 -14.42 2.39 -10.22
CA ALA A 62 -15.37 2.19 -9.14
C ALA A 62 -15.08 3.06 -7.90
N ILE A 63 -13.80 3.17 -7.51
CA ILE A 63 -13.34 4.08 -6.44
C ILE A 63 -13.71 5.53 -6.78
N GLN A 64 -13.40 5.98 -8.00
CA GLN A 64 -13.72 7.34 -8.44
C GLN A 64 -15.23 7.60 -8.45
N SER A 65 -16.03 6.63 -8.89
CA SER A 65 -17.49 6.73 -8.86
C SER A 65 -18.04 6.78 -7.43
N ALA A 66 -17.47 5.99 -6.51
CA ALA A 66 -17.85 6.00 -5.10
C ALA A 66 -17.48 7.34 -4.44
N GLU A 67 -16.33 7.94 -4.80
CA GLU A 67 -15.95 9.28 -4.36
C GLU A 67 -16.92 10.36 -4.87
N ALA A 68 -17.31 10.30 -6.15
CA ALA A 68 -18.31 11.22 -6.69
C ALA A 68 -19.66 11.09 -5.97
N ALA A 69 -20.10 9.86 -5.70
CA ALA A 69 -21.32 9.60 -4.95
C ALA A 69 -21.24 10.13 -3.50
N PHE A 70 -20.06 10.03 -2.87
CA PHE A 70 -19.82 10.57 -1.54
C PHE A 70 -19.97 12.10 -1.51
N GLU A 71 -19.35 12.82 -2.45
CA GLU A 71 -19.47 14.29 -2.51
C GLU A 71 -20.90 14.75 -2.80
N VAL A 72 -21.64 14.02 -3.65
CA VAL A 72 -23.08 14.28 -3.86
C VAL A 72 -23.86 14.07 -2.57
N ALA A 73 -23.69 12.93 -1.88
CA ALA A 73 -24.39 12.64 -0.63
C ALA A 73 -24.07 13.69 0.46
N LYS A 74 -22.81 14.13 0.53
CA LYS A 74 -22.35 15.18 1.44
C LYS A 74 -22.99 16.53 1.14
N SER A 75 -23.10 16.91 -0.14
CA SER A 75 -23.79 18.15 -0.54
C SER A 75 -25.27 18.15 -0.17
N GLN A 76 -25.88 16.97 -0.06
CA GLN A 76 -27.28 16.77 0.31
C GLN A 76 -27.49 16.55 1.83
N GLY A 77 -26.42 16.53 2.63
CA GLY A 77 -26.49 16.19 4.05
C GLY A 77 -26.93 14.75 4.35
N ASN A 78 -26.81 13.84 3.38
CA ASN A 78 -27.24 12.45 3.50
C ASN A 78 -26.16 11.58 4.16
N GLU A 79 -26.22 11.42 5.47
CA GLU A 79 -25.27 10.63 6.25
C GLU A 79 -25.23 9.14 5.87
N ALA A 80 -26.39 8.55 5.57
CA ALA A 80 -26.45 7.15 5.15
C ALA A 80 -25.76 6.96 3.78
N GLY A 81 -25.99 7.88 2.83
CA GLY A 81 -25.34 7.88 1.53
C GLY A 81 -23.83 8.07 1.62
N MET A 82 -23.36 8.93 2.52
CA MET A 82 -21.92 9.09 2.79
C MET A 82 -21.28 7.81 3.33
N LYS A 83 -21.92 7.14 4.31
CA LYS A 83 -21.42 5.86 4.86
C LYS A 83 -21.39 4.76 3.80
N GLN A 84 -22.43 4.64 2.99
CA GLN A 84 -22.51 3.64 1.92
C GLN A 84 -21.43 3.86 0.85
N ALA A 85 -21.30 5.09 0.35
CA ALA A 85 -20.29 5.43 -0.65
C ALA A 85 -18.87 5.19 -0.12
N ASN A 86 -18.61 5.51 1.15
CA ASN A 86 -17.33 5.23 1.79
C ASN A 86 -17.06 3.73 1.93
N ALA A 87 -18.06 2.92 2.32
CA ALA A 87 -17.92 1.46 2.42
C ALA A 87 -17.63 0.83 1.06
N THR A 88 -18.36 1.22 0.01
CA THR A 88 -18.09 0.78 -1.37
C THR A 88 -16.69 1.15 -1.81
N ARG A 89 -16.25 2.38 -1.52
CA ARG A 89 -14.89 2.84 -1.82
C ARG A 89 -13.83 1.97 -1.13
N THR A 90 -13.97 1.71 0.17
CA THR A 90 -13.02 0.90 0.94
C THR A 90 -12.93 -0.52 0.37
N ALA A 91 -14.07 -1.14 0.07
CA ALA A 91 -14.09 -2.48 -0.52
C ALA A 91 -13.34 -2.55 -1.87
N HIS A 92 -13.54 -1.59 -2.77
CA HIS A 92 -12.81 -1.53 -4.04
C HIS A 92 -11.32 -1.19 -3.85
N ALA A 93 -10.97 -0.38 -2.85
CA ALA A 93 -9.59 -0.06 -2.51
C ALA A 93 -8.82 -1.28 -1.95
N GLU A 94 -9.48 -2.13 -1.15
CA GLU A 94 -8.92 -3.38 -0.66
C GLU A 94 -8.62 -4.36 -1.81
N VAL A 95 -9.54 -4.51 -2.76
CA VAL A 95 -9.33 -5.34 -3.95
C VAL A 95 -8.20 -4.76 -4.82
N LEU A 96 -8.16 -3.43 -4.99
CA LEU A 96 -7.05 -2.78 -5.72
C LEU A 96 -5.71 -3.03 -5.04
N GLN A 97 -5.65 -2.98 -3.70
CA GLN A 97 -4.44 -3.29 -2.95
C GLN A 97 -3.99 -4.74 -3.17
N GLN A 98 -4.92 -5.70 -3.14
CA GLN A 98 -4.62 -7.11 -3.43
C GLN A 98 -4.01 -7.30 -4.83
N LEU A 99 -4.47 -6.56 -5.83
CA LEU A 99 -3.88 -6.57 -7.17
C LEU A 99 -2.44 -6.00 -7.18
N LEU A 100 -2.19 -4.91 -6.44
CA LEU A 100 -0.85 -4.34 -6.31
C LEU A 100 0.11 -5.25 -5.54
N ASP A 101 -0.40 -5.93 -4.51
CA ASP A 101 0.34 -6.93 -3.75
C ASP A 101 0.68 -8.14 -4.62
N PHE A 102 -0.26 -8.60 -5.46
CA PHE A 102 -0.01 -9.65 -6.46
C PHE A 102 1.15 -9.28 -7.40
N LYS A 103 1.14 -8.07 -7.98
CA LYS A 103 2.23 -7.60 -8.84
C LYS A 103 3.58 -7.57 -8.10
N SER A 104 3.55 -7.10 -6.86
CA SER A 104 4.75 -7.07 -6.00
C SER A 104 5.25 -8.50 -5.69
N GLY A 105 4.31 -9.43 -5.48
CA GLY A 105 4.56 -10.85 -5.29
C GLY A 105 5.24 -11.51 -6.50
N LEU A 106 4.81 -11.20 -7.74
CA LEU A 106 5.47 -11.70 -8.95
C LEU A 106 6.93 -11.26 -9.04
N THR A 107 7.19 -9.98 -8.76
CA THR A 107 8.56 -9.41 -8.78
C THR A 107 9.44 -10.10 -7.74
N ARG A 108 8.91 -10.28 -6.53
CA ARG A 108 9.60 -10.93 -5.43
C ARG A 108 9.87 -12.40 -5.69
N PHE A 109 8.90 -13.12 -6.24
CA PHE A 109 9.05 -14.52 -6.62
C PHE A 109 10.21 -14.69 -7.61
N GLY A 110 10.20 -13.90 -8.70
CA GLY A 110 11.26 -13.96 -9.71
C GLY A 110 12.66 -13.62 -9.16
N SER A 111 12.76 -12.62 -8.28
CA SER A 111 14.03 -12.25 -7.63
C SER A 111 14.52 -13.34 -6.67
N LEU A 112 13.63 -13.93 -5.86
CA LEU A 112 13.98 -14.99 -4.92
C LEU A 112 14.42 -16.27 -5.66
N TYR A 113 13.68 -16.67 -6.70
CA TYR A 113 14.05 -17.79 -7.54
C TYR A 113 15.44 -17.58 -8.15
N THR A 114 15.71 -16.39 -8.70
CA THR A 114 17.01 -16.06 -9.30
C THR A 114 18.14 -16.19 -8.27
N TYR A 115 17.93 -15.71 -7.04
CA TYR A 115 18.92 -15.82 -5.98
C TYR A 115 19.21 -17.27 -5.55
N ILE A 116 18.16 -18.09 -5.42
CA ILE A 116 18.31 -19.50 -5.04
C ILE A 116 19.01 -20.29 -6.16
N ALA A 117 18.61 -20.07 -7.42
CA ALA A 117 19.18 -20.74 -8.58
C ALA A 117 20.67 -20.43 -8.82
N GLN A 118 21.19 -19.32 -8.25
CA GLN A 118 22.63 -19.02 -8.25
C GLN A 118 23.43 -19.92 -7.29
N THR A 119 22.77 -20.48 -6.26
CA THR A 119 23.43 -21.22 -5.18
C THR A 119 23.24 -22.72 -5.32
N ILE A 120 22.06 -23.15 -5.77
CA ILE A 120 21.70 -24.57 -5.91
C ILE A 120 20.95 -24.82 -7.22
N ASP A 121 21.20 -25.98 -7.83
CA ASP A 121 20.35 -26.47 -8.92
C ASP A 121 19.05 -27.04 -8.32
N LEU A 122 17.92 -26.44 -8.71
CA LEU A 122 16.60 -26.82 -8.23
C LEU A 122 16.01 -28.02 -9.00
N GLY A 123 16.51 -28.31 -10.22
CA GLY A 123 16.09 -29.47 -11.00
C GLY A 123 14.60 -29.54 -11.36
N ASP A 124 13.86 -28.43 -11.26
CA ASP A 124 12.41 -28.33 -11.49
C ASP A 124 12.12 -27.43 -12.71
N PRO A 125 11.87 -28.02 -13.90
CA PRO A 125 11.58 -27.27 -15.11
C PRO A 125 10.30 -26.43 -15.04
N ASP A 126 9.28 -26.90 -14.29
CA ASP A 126 8.01 -26.22 -14.16
C ASP A 126 8.17 -24.96 -13.30
N LEU A 127 8.98 -25.04 -12.25
CA LEU A 127 9.33 -23.90 -11.41
C LEU A 127 10.15 -22.84 -12.17
N GLU A 128 11.07 -23.25 -13.05
CA GLU A 128 11.83 -22.34 -13.91
C GLU A 128 10.92 -21.64 -14.94
N ALA A 129 10.04 -22.40 -15.58
CA ALA A 129 9.05 -21.86 -16.50
C ALA A 129 8.15 -20.83 -15.79
N PHE A 130 7.69 -21.13 -14.59
CA PHE A 130 6.90 -20.20 -13.79
C PHE A 130 7.69 -18.97 -13.35
N ALA A 131 8.95 -19.10 -12.92
CA ALA A 131 9.77 -17.96 -12.52
C ALA A 131 10.04 -16.99 -13.66
N SER A 132 10.29 -17.51 -14.86
CA SER A 132 10.45 -16.69 -16.06
C SER A 132 9.13 -16.04 -16.49
N PHE A 133 8.01 -16.78 -16.43
CA PHE A 133 6.66 -16.25 -16.65
C PHE A 133 6.34 -15.09 -15.70
N ALA A 134 6.54 -15.29 -14.39
CA ALA A 134 6.27 -14.30 -13.35
C ALA A 134 7.09 -13.02 -13.56
N ARG A 135 8.37 -13.16 -13.93
CA ARG A 135 9.26 -12.02 -14.22
C ARG A 135 8.82 -11.24 -15.45
N LEU A 136 8.42 -11.93 -16.52
CA LEU A 136 7.89 -11.26 -17.71
C LEU A 136 6.57 -10.56 -17.41
N LEU A 137 5.62 -11.27 -16.79
CA LEU A 137 4.32 -10.74 -16.45
C LEU A 137 4.46 -9.49 -15.58
N ALA A 138 5.27 -9.53 -14.52
CA ALA A 138 5.53 -8.38 -13.64
C ALA A 138 6.01 -7.12 -14.38
N LYS A 139 6.86 -7.26 -15.39
CA LYS A 139 7.33 -6.15 -16.24
C LYS A 139 6.22 -5.57 -17.12
N ARG A 140 5.25 -6.39 -17.50
CA ARG A 140 4.13 -6.01 -18.38
C ARG A 140 2.95 -5.38 -17.63
N LEU A 141 2.79 -5.71 -16.35
CA LEU A 141 1.76 -5.08 -15.51
C LEU A 141 2.09 -3.58 -15.36
N HIS A 142 1.15 -2.71 -15.75
CA HIS A 142 1.30 -1.26 -15.96
C HIS A 142 1.93 -0.79 -17.29
N GLY A 143 1.83 -1.60 -18.35
CA GLY A 143 1.76 -1.08 -19.72
C GLY A 143 3.07 -0.63 -20.35
N VAL A 144 4.16 -1.37 -20.14
CA VAL A 144 5.35 -1.21 -20.99
C VAL A 144 4.99 -1.71 -22.40
N PRO A 145 5.14 -0.89 -23.46
CA PRO A 145 4.91 -1.32 -24.84
C PRO A 145 5.73 -2.57 -25.16
N PRO A 146 5.22 -3.50 -26.01
CA PRO A 146 5.92 -4.74 -26.34
C PRO A 146 7.39 -4.52 -26.77
N GLU A 147 7.64 -3.41 -27.45
CA GLU A 147 8.93 -2.98 -28.00
C GLU A 147 9.97 -2.53 -26.95
N GLN A 148 9.54 -2.20 -25.73
CA GLN A 148 10.40 -1.64 -24.67
C GLN A 148 10.79 -2.63 -23.58
N VAL A 149 10.24 -3.85 -23.59
CA VAL A 149 10.61 -4.89 -22.62
C VAL A 149 11.76 -5.73 -23.20
N ASP A 150 12.89 -5.79 -22.50
CA ASP A 150 13.97 -6.72 -22.87
C ASP A 150 13.65 -8.14 -22.36
N VAL A 151 13.40 -9.05 -23.30
CA VAL A 151 13.16 -10.48 -23.07
C VAL A 151 14.34 -11.37 -23.45
N SER A 152 15.44 -10.79 -23.95
CA SER A 152 16.65 -11.53 -24.31
C SER A 152 17.18 -12.32 -23.10
N ALA A 153 17.09 -11.72 -21.91
CA ALA A 153 17.43 -12.35 -20.64
C ALA A 153 16.49 -13.48 -20.19
N LEU A 154 15.28 -13.61 -20.76
CA LEU A 154 14.34 -14.70 -20.43
C LEU A 154 14.51 -15.92 -21.35
N VAL A 155 15.04 -15.69 -22.56
CA VAL A 155 15.38 -16.71 -23.55
C VAL A 155 16.75 -17.35 -23.24
N LEU A 156 17.63 -16.63 -22.53
CA LEU A 156 18.99 -17.08 -22.20
C LEU A 156 19.16 -17.70 -20.80
N THR A 157 18.12 -17.88 -20.01
CA THR A 157 18.26 -18.52 -18.69
C THR A 157 18.19 -20.04 -18.80
N GLY A 158 19.23 -20.64 -19.37
CA GLY A 158 19.82 -21.85 -18.79
C GLY A 158 21.12 -21.36 -18.18
N PHE A 159 21.25 -21.39 -16.85
CA PHE A 159 22.48 -20.93 -16.20
C PHE A 159 23.64 -21.78 -16.71
N ASP A 160 24.45 -21.24 -17.62
CA ASP A 160 25.69 -21.86 -18.06
C ASP A 160 26.64 -21.82 -16.86
N VAL A 161 26.81 -22.98 -16.21
CA VAL A 161 27.79 -23.17 -15.15
C VAL A 161 29.16 -23.13 -15.80
N LYS A 162 29.73 -21.95 -15.92
CA LYS A 162 31.13 -21.81 -16.28
C LYS A 162 31.96 -22.19 -15.06
N PRO A 163 32.87 -23.18 -15.16
CA PRO A 163 33.86 -23.38 -14.12
C PRO A 163 34.70 -22.10 -14.07
N GLU A 164 34.60 -21.34 -12.98
CA GLU A 164 35.64 -20.35 -12.67
C GLU A 164 36.92 -21.14 -12.37
N ASP A 165 38.00 -20.81 -13.08
CA ASP A 165 39.35 -21.17 -12.66
C ASP A 165 39.62 -20.49 -11.31
N MET A 166 39.29 -21.17 -10.21
CA MET A 166 39.68 -20.74 -8.87
C MET A 166 41.21 -20.84 -8.74
N PRO A 167 41.92 -19.72 -8.55
CA PRO A 167 43.30 -19.78 -8.07
C PRO A 167 43.24 -20.23 -6.60
N GLY A 168 43.85 -21.39 -6.36
CA GLY A 168 44.02 -22.10 -5.09
C GLY A 168 43.73 -21.37 -3.76
N GLY A 169 43.04 -22.09 -2.90
CA GLY A 169 43.39 -22.23 -1.48
C GLY A 169 42.75 -21.22 -0.53
N GLU A 170 41.60 -21.60 0.01
CA GLU A 170 41.30 -21.75 1.45
C GLU A 170 39.78 -21.80 1.63
N GLU A 171 39.25 -22.95 2.04
CA GLU A 171 37.86 -23.05 2.48
C GLU A 171 37.69 -22.22 3.76
N PRO A 172 36.73 -21.27 3.82
CA PRO A 172 36.39 -20.66 5.10
C PRO A 172 35.76 -21.73 5.99
N ALA A 173 36.12 -21.68 7.27
CA ALA A 173 35.64 -22.61 8.29
C ALA A 173 34.11 -22.68 8.32
N LYS A 174 33.59 -23.90 8.46
CA LYS A 174 32.18 -24.21 8.70
C LYS A 174 31.72 -23.61 10.03
N GLU A 175 31.29 -22.36 10.05
CA GLU A 175 30.52 -21.83 11.17
C GLU A 175 29.28 -21.06 10.68
N GLU A 176 28.17 -21.45 11.31
CA GLU A 176 26.81 -20.89 11.23
C GLU A 176 26.13 -20.95 9.86
N ALA A 177 25.26 -21.95 9.71
CA ALA A 177 24.24 -21.95 8.67
C ALA A 177 23.57 -20.57 8.65
N VAL A 178 23.83 -19.79 7.60
CA VAL A 178 23.18 -18.50 7.37
C VAL A 178 21.69 -18.78 7.20
N ILE A 179 20.94 -18.70 8.31
CA ILE A 179 19.49 -18.88 8.29
C ILE A 179 18.94 -17.64 7.58
N LEU A 180 18.58 -17.81 6.31
CA LEU A 180 17.87 -16.78 5.56
C LEU A 180 16.59 -16.45 6.34
N LYS A 181 16.45 -15.19 6.75
CA LYS A 181 15.21 -14.73 7.39
C LYS A 181 14.05 -14.98 6.43
N PRO A 182 12.90 -15.50 6.91
CA PRO A 182 11.73 -15.65 6.08
C PRO A 182 11.36 -14.28 5.52
N VAL A 183 11.13 -14.22 4.22
CA VAL A 183 10.77 -12.98 3.56
C VAL A 183 9.39 -12.57 4.12
N GLY A 184 9.29 -11.42 4.81
CA GLY A 184 8.06 -10.96 5.48
C GLY A 184 6.95 -10.57 4.49
N PRO A 185 5.69 -10.42 4.89
CA PRO A 185 4.62 -9.96 4.01
C PRO A 185 4.98 -8.59 3.44
N GLY A 186 5.16 -8.51 2.12
CA GLY A 186 5.60 -7.27 1.46
C GLY A 186 4.40 -6.36 1.27
N GLY A 187 4.46 -5.15 1.83
CA GLY A 187 3.49 -4.10 1.53
C GLY A 187 3.71 -3.58 0.11
N GLY A 188 2.84 -3.95 -0.82
CA GLY A 188 2.73 -3.29 -2.11
C GLY A 188 2.42 -1.81 -1.89
N GLY A 189 2.97 -0.95 -2.75
CA GLY A 189 2.81 0.50 -2.65
C GLY A 189 1.35 0.88 -2.43
N GLN A 190 1.11 1.71 -1.41
CA GLN A 190 -0.25 2.07 -1.01
C GLN A 190 -1.04 2.64 -2.19
N PRO A 191 -2.37 2.43 -2.23
CA PRO A 191 -3.21 3.07 -3.22
C PRO A 191 -2.98 4.57 -3.12
N GLU A 192 -2.92 5.24 -4.26
CA GLU A 192 -2.73 6.69 -4.27
C GLU A 192 -3.81 7.36 -3.40
N LEU A 193 -3.41 8.25 -2.49
CA LEU A 193 -4.33 8.83 -1.52
C LEU A 193 -5.55 9.44 -2.23
N PRO A 194 -6.79 9.16 -1.76
CA PRO A 194 -8.02 9.71 -2.32
C PRO A 194 -7.95 11.21 -2.59
N VAL A 195 -8.60 11.71 -3.66
CA VAL A 195 -8.55 13.14 -4.04
C VAL A 195 -8.97 14.03 -2.88
N TYR A 196 -10.02 13.67 -2.14
CA TYR A 196 -10.46 14.45 -0.98
C TYR A 196 -9.42 14.42 0.16
N LEU A 197 -8.74 13.29 0.41
CA LEU A 197 -7.65 13.24 1.41
C LEU A 197 -6.51 14.16 0.99
N ARG A 198 -6.12 14.15 -0.29
CA ARG A 198 -5.10 15.06 -0.81
C ARG A 198 -5.50 16.52 -0.65
N GLN A 199 -6.77 16.85 -0.90
CA GLN A 199 -7.30 18.19 -0.67
C GLN A 199 -7.31 18.57 0.82
N VAL A 200 -7.69 17.64 1.72
CA VAL A 200 -7.65 17.86 3.17
C VAL A 200 -6.21 18.07 3.63
N ILE A 201 -5.26 17.23 3.20
CA ILE A 201 -3.84 17.34 3.51
C ILE A 201 -3.27 18.67 2.98
N ALA A 202 -3.57 19.03 1.73
CA ALA A 202 -3.15 20.30 1.15
C ALA A 202 -3.70 21.49 1.95
N ARG A 203 -4.94 21.41 2.42
CA ARG A 203 -5.54 22.45 3.28
C ARG A 203 -4.89 22.52 4.65
N LEU A 204 -4.58 21.38 5.29
CA LEU A 204 -3.85 21.34 6.55
C LEU A 204 -2.44 21.93 6.39
N ASN A 205 -1.74 21.58 5.32
CA ASN A 205 -0.42 22.13 5.00
C ASN A 205 -0.50 23.64 4.71
N SER A 206 -1.56 24.12 4.06
CA SER A 206 -1.78 25.56 3.86
C SER A 206 -2.04 26.32 5.15
N ILE A 207 -2.63 25.70 6.18
CA ILE A 207 -2.92 26.35 7.46
C ILE A 207 -1.72 26.33 8.39
N PHE A 208 -1.02 25.19 8.49
CA PHE A 208 0.01 24.95 9.51
C PHE A 208 1.44 24.90 8.94
N GLY A 209 1.61 25.00 7.62
CA GLY A 209 2.89 24.78 6.93
C GLY A 209 3.22 23.30 6.78
N GLU A 210 4.31 22.98 6.07
CA GLU A 210 4.72 21.59 5.80
C GLU A 210 5.64 20.99 6.87
N ALA A 211 6.24 21.82 7.73
CA ALA A 211 7.24 21.39 8.70
C ALA A 211 6.70 20.48 9.82
N THR A 212 5.42 20.63 10.17
CA THR A 212 4.79 19.82 11.24
C THR A 212 4.27 18.49 10.69
N PRO A 213 4.48 17.36 11.39
CA PRO A 213 3.92 16.06 11.00
C PRO A 213 2.40 16.11 10.76
N LEU A 214 1.92 15.37 9.76
CA LEU A 214 0.50 15.34 9.42
C LEU A 214 -0.36 14.80 10.57
N THR A 215 0.14 13.81 11.32
CA THR A 215 -0.52 13.25 12.51
C THR A 215 -0.85 14.32 13.54
N ASP A 216 0.10 15.23 13.80
CA ASP A 216 -0.04 16.26 14.83
C ASP A 216 -1.04 17.34 14.38
N LYS A 217 -1.02 17.70 13.09
CA LYS A 217 -2.01 18.59 12.48
C LYS A 217 -3.42 18.02 12.62
N VAL A 218 -3.60 16.73 12.31
CA VAL A 218 -4.89 16.04 12.41
C VAL A 218 -5.35 15.97 13.87
N ALA A 219 -4.46 15.60 14.80
CA ALA A 219 -4.77 15.53 16.22
C ALA A 219 -5.27 16.88 16.76
N LEU A 220 -4.58 17.98 16.43
CA LEU A 220 -4.99 19.32 16.83
C LEU A 220 -6.36 19.69 16.25
N VAL A 221 -6.58 19.50 14.95
CA VAL A 221 -7.86 19.85 14.30
C VAL A 221 -9.02 19.05 14.88
N ASN A 222 -8.84 17.75 15.13
CA ASN A 222 -9.86 16.91 15.76
C ASN A 222 -10.16 17.39 17.19
N HIS A 223 -9.13 17.75 17.96
CA HIS A 223 -9.33 18.27 19.31
C HIS A 223 -10.10 19.61 19.30
N LEU A 224 -9.78 20.51 18.36
CA LEU A 224 -10.53 21.76 18.19
C LEU A 224 -11.98 21.53 17.76
N PHE A 225 -12.20 20.59 16.84
CA PHE A 225 -13.55 20.18 16.43
C PHE A 225 -14.36 19.69 17.64
N ASP A 226 -13.74 18.90 18.51
CA ASP A 226 -14.38 18.37 19.71
C ASP A 226 -14.73 19.46 20.73
N ILE A 227 -13.91 20.49 20.90
CA ILE A 227 -14.24 21.61 21.78
C ILE A 227 -15.35 22.47 21.16
N VAL A 228 -15.30 22.72 19.85
CA VAL A 228 -16.32 23.55 19.17
C VAL A 228 -17.68 22.87 19.18
N ARG A 229 -17.75 21.54 19.05
CA ARG A 229 -19.03 20.80 19.09
C ARG A 229 -19.71 20.79 20.47
N GLU A 230 -18.97 21.10 21.55
CA GLU A 230 -19.56 21.26 22.89
C GLU A 230 -20.43 22.53 22.99
N ASP A 231 -20.18 23.54 22.15
CA ASP A 231 -20.99 24.76 22.09
C ASP A 231 -22.24 24.53 21.23
N ALA A 232 -23.34 24.16 21.89
CA ALA A 232 -24.63 23.90 21.27
C ALA A 232 -25.14 25.05 20.38
N ASN A 233 -24.85 26.31 20.74
CA ASN A 233 -25.26 27.46 19.94
C ASN A 233 -24.49 27.52 18.62
N THR A 234 -23.18 27.29 18.67
CA THR A 234 -22.32 27.26 17.48
C THR A 234 -22.68 26.07 16.58
N VAL A 235 -22.94 24.90 17.16
CA VAL A 235 -23.41 23.73 16.39
C VAL A 235 -24.75 24.02 15.72
N ALA A 236 -25.70 24.61 16.43
CA ALA A 236 -26.99 25.00 15.86
C ALA A 236 -26.84 26.04 14.73
N GLN A 237 -25.94 27.02 14.89
CA GLN A 237 -25.66 28.00 13.84
C GLN A 237 -25.09 27.34 12.58
N ILE A 238 -24.15 26.40 12.74
CA ILE A 238 -23.54 25.67 11.63
C ILE A 238 -24.55 24.77 10.91
N LYS A 239 -25.38 24.04 11.67
CA LYS A 239 -26.33 23.08 11.10
C LYS A 239 -27.50 23.74 10.40
N ASN A 240 -27.98 24.88 10.90
CA ASN A 240 -29.25 25.46 10.46
C ASN A 240 -29.11 26.63 9.49
N ASN A 241 -27.89 27.10 9.19
CA ASN A 241 -27.68 28.27 8.33
C ASN A 241 -26.73 27.95 7.16
N PRO A 242 -26.90 28.61 6.01
CA PRO A 242 -25.93 28.54 4.92
C PRO A 242 -24.57 29.09 5.38
N ARG A 243 -23.50 28.61 4.74
CA ARG A 243 -22.11 28.83 5.19
C ARG A 243 -21.76 30.30 5.37
N ASP A 244 -22.14 31.15 4.43
CA ASP A 244 -21.88 32.59 4.45
C ASP A 244 -22.51 33.27 5.67
N VAL A 245 -23.77 32.94 5.99
CA VAL A 245 -24.48 33.43 7.17
C VAL A 245 -23.84 32.89 8.44
N ALA A 246 -23.55 31.58 8.48
CA ALA A 246 -22.93 30.94 9.63
C ALA A 246 -21.54 31.54 9.94
N MET A 247 -20.72 31.80 8.91
CA MET A 247 -19.38 32.39 9.03
C MET A 247 -19.37 33.85 9.51
N ASN A 248 -20.49 34.55 9.39
CA ASN A 248 -20.71 35.89 9.95
C ASN A 248 -21.22 35.85 11.40
N GLY A 249 -21.56 34.67 11.92
CA GLY A 249 -21.94 34.42 13.31
C GLY A 249 -20.75 34.20 14.24
N ASN A 250 -20.97 33.50 15.36
CA ASN A 250 -19.98 33.34 16.43
C ASN A 250 -18.91 32.26 16.16
N ILE A 251 -18.95 31.60 14.99
CA ILE A 251 -18.07 30.46 14.70
C ILE A 251 -16.59 30.83 14.85
N LYS A 252 -16.18 32.02 14.37
CA LYS A 252 -14.80 32.48 14.49
C LYS A 252 -14.37 32.62 15.96
N GLY A 253 -15.25 33.18 16.80
CA GLY A 253 -15.02 33.34 18.23
C GLY A 253 -14.89 31.99 18.92
N SER A 254 -15.83 31.06 18.67
CA SER A 254 -15.79 29.73 19.27
C SER A 254 -14.56 28.92 18.86
N VAL A 255 -14.10 29.04 17.61
CA VAL A 255 -12.84 28.41 17.17
C VAL A 255 -11.62 29.04 17.87
N GLN A 256 -11.59 30.37 18.05
CA GLN A 256 -10.51 31.03 18.79
C GLN A 256 -10.50 30.62 20.27
N SER A 257 -11.65 30.57 20.92
CA SER A 257 -11.79 30.08 22.30
C SER A 257 -11.39 28.62 22.42
N ALA A 258 -11.73 27.78 21.43
CA ALA A 258 -11.30 26.39 21.39
C ALA A 258 -9.77 26.27 21.28
N LEU A 259 -9.12 27.13 20.50
CA LEU A 259 -7.65 27.15 20.38
C LEU A 259 -6.98 27.50 21.71
N VAL A 260 -7.48 28.52 22.41
CA VAL A 260 -6.96 28.93 23.72
C VAL A 260 -7.19 27.81 24.75
N ARG A 261 -8.37 27.19 24.77
CA ARG A 261 -8.69 26.09 25.68
C ARG A 261 -7.81 24.86 25.42
N ALA A 262 -7.64 24.46 24.16
CA ALA A 262 -6.77 23.34 23.79
C ALA A 262 -5.33 23.58 24.26
N LEU A 263 -4.76 24.74 23.95
CA LEU A 263 -3.40 25.10 24.37
C LEU A 263 -3.26 25.13 25.90
N GLY A 264 -4.23 25.74 26.59
CA GLY A 264 -4.27 25.81 28.05
C GLY A 264 -4.30 24.41 28.67
N SER A 265 -5.21 23.55 28.21
CA SER A 265 -5.35 22.17 28.69
C SER A 265 -4.06 21.37 28.52
N HIS A 266 -3.42 21.43 27.35
CA HIS A 266 -2.14 20.74 27.14
C HIS A 266 -1.04 21.28 28.06
N THR A 267 -0.97 22.61 28.24
CA THR A 267 0.02 23.24 29.11
C THR A 267 -0.19 22.84 30.58
N ASP A 268 -1.44 22.83 31.03
CA ASP A 268 -1.80 22.48 32.40
C ASP A 268 -1.52 21.00 32.71
N LEU A 269 -1.90 20.08 31.79
CA LEU A 269 -1.64 18.65 31.94
C LEU A 269 -0.14 18.35 31.99
N VAL A 270 0.64 18.91 31.07
CA VAL A 270 2.11 18.76 31.07
C VAL A 270 2.71 19.35 32.35
N THR A 271 2.27 20.54 32.74
CA THR A 271 2.73 21.19 33.96
C THR A 271 2.40 20.36 35.20
N GLN A 272 1.23 19.71 35.26
CA GLN A 272 0.83 18.86 36.37
C GLN A 272 1.72 17.61 36.47
N VAL A 273 2.03 16.97 35.34
CA VAL A 273 2.97 15.83 35.31
C VAL A 273 4.36 16.26 35.77
N LEU A 274 4.85 17.42 35.30
CA LEU A 274 6.18 17.92 35.65
C LEU A 274 6.27 18.42 37.11
N LYS A 275 5.19 18.98 37.66
CA LYS A 275 5.13 19.47 39.05
C LYS A 275 4.96 18.36 40.09
N ASN A 276 4.23 17.30 39.76
CA ASN A 276 3.94 16.19 40.68
C ASN A 276 5.06 15.12 40.74
N ASP A 277 6.28 15.51 40.34
CA ASP A 277 7.52 14.76 40.55
C ASP A 277 7.54 13.38 39.85
N LYS A 278 8.51 12.52 40.20
CA LYS A 278 8.70 11.18 39.60
C LYS A 278 7.45 10.29 39.63
N GLN A 279 6.51 10.47 40.57
CA GLN A 279 5.37 9.56 40.70
C GLN A 279 4.38 9.70 39.54
N ALA A 280 3.95 10.93 39.20
CA ALA A 280 3.03 11.15 38.08
C ALA A 280 3.68 10.77 36.74
N LEU A 281 4.98 11.05 36.59
CA LEU A 281 5.75 10.66 35.42
C LEU A 281 5.85 9.12 35.30
N ASN A 282 6.16 8.42 36.39
CA ASN A 282 6.24 6.95 36.39
C ASN A 282 4.89 6.32 36.03
N SER A 283 3.78 6.80 36.62
CA SER A 283 2.45 6.30 36.27
C SER A 283 2.08 6.56 34.80
N LEU A 284 2.49 7.70 34.24
CA LEU A 284 2.32 7.97 32.80
C LEU A 284 3.18 7.02 31.94
N VAL A 285 4.42 6.75 32.35
CA VAL A 285 5.31 5.81 31.66
C VAL A 285 4.73 4.40 31.68
N ASP A 286 4.23 3.94 32.83
CA ASP A 286 3.62 2.62 32.97
C ASP A 286 2.40 2.46 32.05
N LEU A 287 1.52 3.46 32.02
CA LEU A 287 0.35 3.48 31.13
C LEU A 287 0.76 3.43 29.65
N LEU A 288 1.72 4.26 29.24
CA LEU A 288 2.20 4.28 27.86
C LEU A 288 2.87 2.95 27.47
N TYR A 289 3.58 2.32 28.40
CA TYR A 289 4.19 1.00 28.17
C TYR A 289 3.13 -0.06 27.88
N GLU A 290 2.06 -0.12 28.68
CA GLU A 290 0.94 -1.05 28.47
C GLU A 290 0.26 -0.82 27.11
N MET A 291 -0.06 0.44 26.79
CA MET A 291 -0.69 0.79 25.51
C MET A 291 0.17 0.41 24.30
N VAL A 292 1.48 0.67 24.36
CA VAL A 292 2.41 0.30 23.28
C VAL A 292 2.54 -1.21 23.16
N LYS A 293 2.56 -1.93 24.28
CA LYS A 293 2.64 -3.39 24.31
C LYS A 293 1.40 -4.05 23.71
N ASP A 294 0.23 -3.52 24.03
CA ASP A 294 -1.05 -4.07 23.58
C ASP A 294 -1.45 -3.57 22.18
N GLY A 295 -0.76 -2.54 21.67
CA GLY A 295 -0.98 -1.98 20.34
C GLY A 295 -2.33 -1.26 20.19
N GLN A 296 -2.90 -0.79 21.30
CA GLN A 296 -4.22 -0.17 21.35
C GLN A 296 -4.14 1.30 21.79
N ASN A 297 -4.85 2.17 21.09
CA ASN A 297 -5.09 3.54 21.51
C ASN A 297 -6.33 3.60 22.40
N ILE A 298 -6.42 4.62 23.25
CA ILE A 298 -7.65 4.90 24.00
C ILE A 298 -8.73 5.35 23.00
N ASP A 299 -9.79 4.55 22.83
CA ASP A 299 -10.96 4.96 22.06
C ASP A 299 -11.87 5.80 22.94
N ARG A 300 -12.07 7.05 22.54
CA ARG A 300 -12.93 8.00 23.25
C ARG A 300 -14.39 7.55 23.26
N ALA A 301 -14.85 6.81 22.25
CA ALA A 301 -16.23 6.30 22.20
C ALA A 301 -16.51 5.29 23.33
N GLU A 302 -15.50 4.57 23.82
CA GLU A 302 -15.63 3.63 24.93
C GLU A 302 -15.70 4.32 26.29
N LEU A 303 -15.20 5.56 26.39
CA LEU A 303 -15.22 6.36 27.63
C LEU A 303 -16.52 7.15 27.83
N GLU A 304 -17.28 7.38 26.75
CA GLU A 304 -18.55 8.12 26.76
C GLU A 304 -19.78 7.17 26.79
N ALA A 305 -19.57 5.85 26.81
CA ALA A 305 -20.58 4.79 26.88
C ALA A 305 -20.90 4.36 28.32
#